data_AF-A0A1B6D0E1-F1
#
_entry.id   AF-A0A1B6D0E1-F1
#
_cell.length_a   1.000
_cell.length_b   1.000
_cell.length_c   1.000
_cell.angle_alpha   90.00
_cell.angle_beta   90.00
_cell.angle_gamma   90.00
#
_symmetry.space_group_name_H-M   'P 1'
#
loop_
_entity.id
_entity.type
_entity.pdbx_description
1 polymer ?
#
loop_
_entity_poly.entity_id
_entity_poly.type
_entity_poly.pdbx_seq_one_letter_code
_entity_poly.pdbx_strand_id
1 'polypeptide(L)'
;MPVEINAMEDNLDGSSLEEDVLKSKSDNSEECDDLPDDDDEFSDDDEKNNVFENLQSIESKKRKHKMEERSIENILDESQRSRKRKKEGHVSILPPTAEEMTRLRESENLFHSNLFRLQIEEIIKEVKPKQSERKSIKQWLEKFVKFLMNVDESTLLTVESLEDYQVPFCELPKKLKIDFDFLKPASVDVQGSYKAGCCLGPSLVVDVFVTMPRQCLSKTDRFNGLYHFKRAMYLAYLTKLLDGNELLDNDKGLEYCNKFGDPLKSVLLIHPMGRLRRVGVFLHVIPEEGSFKLINLSPDKNNVKTSWWIENTEPAVETPTPHYNNSILEDMVVSKNETLRSEILEGNQNLKDAITLLRVWLRQRQLDKVV
;
A
#
# COMPACT_ATOMS: atom_id res chain seq x y z
N MET A 1 53.40 4.74 39.29
CA MET A 1 53.54 4.81 40.76
C MET A 1 52.31 5.48 41.32
N PRO A 2 51.53 4.76 42.13
CA PRO A 2 50.27 5.18 42.72
C PRO A 2 50.47 5.72 44.15
N VAL A 3 49.43 6.33 44.72
CA VAL A 3 49.23 6.52 46.17
C VAL A 3 47.72 6.29 46.36
N GLU A 4 47.25 5.09 46.73
CA GLU A 4 47.17 4.46 48.06
C GLU A 4 46.40 5.30 49.10
N ILE A 5 45.13 4.98 49.44
CA ILE A 5 44.58 3.97 50.38
C ILE A 5 44.18 4.61 51.73
N ASN A 6 42.90 4.44 52.10
CA ASN A 6 42.35 4.03 53.41
C ASN A 6 40.81 4.14 53.30
N ALA A 7 39.96 3.10 53.30
CA ALA A 7 39.83 1.87 54.11
C ALA A 7 39.44 2.14 55.58
N MET A 8 38.19 1.78 55.91
CA MET A 8 37.67 1.10 57.13
C MET A 8 36.16 1.41 57.23
N GLU A 9 35.24 0.50 56.91
CA GLU A 9 34.83 -0.77 57.57
C GLU A 9 33.95 -0.60 58.81
N ASP A 10 32.90 -1.43 58.80
CA ASP A 10 32.21 -2.07 59.93
C ASP A 10 31.20 -1.26 60.76
N ASN A 11 30.05 -1.80 61.20
CA ASN A 11 29.38 -3.11 61.04
C ASN A 11 27.97 -3.01 61.67
N LEU A 12 27.06 -3.92 61.25
CA LEU A 12 26.08 -4.74 62.03
C LEU A 12 25.22 -4.03 63.11
N ASP A 13 23.97 -4.36 63.40
CA ASP A 13 23.09 -5.54 63.39
C ASP A 13 21.69 -4.94 63.72
N GLY A 14 20.51 -5.53 63.52
CA GLY A 14 20.07 -6.90 63.42
C GLY A 14 18.67 -7.01 64.06
N SER A 15 17.93 -8.06 63.67
CA SER A 15 16.76 -8.67 64.33
C SER A 15 15.39 -7.93 64.28
N SER A 16 14.21 -8.57 64.18
CA SER A 16 13.80 -9.96 63.90
C SER A 16 12.26 -10.11 64.02
N LEU A 17 11.71 -11.22 63.50
CA LEU A 17 10.44 -11.92 63.86
C LEU A 17 9.12 -11.26 63.35
N GLU A 18 8.07 -11.98 62.93
CA GLU A 18 7.67 -13.39 63.09
C GLU A 18 6.55 -13.78 62.07
N GLU A 19 6.12 -15.03 62.16
CA GLU A 19 5.37 -15.89 61.25
C GLU A 19 3.90 -15.50 60.97
N ASP A 20 3.32 -16.00 59.86
CA ASP A 20 2.18 -16.92 59.98
C ASP A 20 1.81 -17.68 58.68
N VAL A 21 1.40 -18.92 58.91
CA VAL A 21 1.07 -20.01 57.97
C VAL A 21 -0.44 -20.05 57.74
N LEU A 22 -0.91 -20.28 56.50
CA LEU A 22 -2.05 -21.18 56.24
C LEU A 22 -2.20 -21.55 54.76
N LYS A 23 -2.72 -22.76 54.59
CA LYS A 23 -2.65 -23.67 53.45
C LYS A 23 -4.10 -23.94 53.01
N SER A 24 -4.43 -23.84 51.73
CA SER A 24 -5.55 -24.58 51.16
C SER A 24 -5.37 -24.84 49.66
N LYS A 25 -5.46 -26.12 49.30
CA LYS A 25 -5.63 -26.64 47.95
C LYS A 25 -7.10 -26.54 47.56
N SER A 26 -7.39 -26.34 46.28
CA SER A 26 -8.36 -27.17 45.55
C SER A 26 -8.25 -26.91 44.06
N ASP A 27 -8.05 -28.01 43.33
CA ASP A 27 -8.25 -28.15 41.90
C ASP A 27 -9.73 -27.83 41.55
N ASN A 28 -9.97 -27.17 40.42
CA ASN A 28 -10.92 -27.71 39.46
C ASN A 28 -10.68 -27.17 38.04
N SER A 29 -10.52 -28.11 37.14
CA SER A 29 -10.50 -28.02 35.69
C SER A 29 -11.83 -27.56 35.11
N GLU A 30 -11.82 -26.60 34.20
CA GLU A 30 -12.79 -26.53 33.11
C GLU A 30 -12.03 -26.25 31.80
N GLU A 31 -11.88 -27.34 31.06
CA GLU A 31 -11.47 -27.46 29.67
C GLU A 31 -12.71 -27.10 28.83
N CYS A 32 -12.67 -25.98 28.12
CA CYS A 32 -13.73 -25.60 27.18
C CYS A 32 -13.18 -25.75 25.76
N ASP A 33 -13.52 -26.89 25.16
CA ASP A 33 -13.45 -27.16 23.73
C ASP A 33 -14.51 -26.33 23.01
N ASP A 34 -14.11 -25.21 22.40
CA ASP A 34 -14.95 -24.50 21.43
C ASP A 34 -14.62 -24.99 20.01
N LEU A 35 -15.40 -25.97 19.57
CA LEU A 35 -15.57 -26.31 18.17
C LEU A 35 -16.20 -25.12 17.43
N PRO A 36 -15.74 -24.73 16.24
CA PRO A 36 -16.45 -23.77 15.42
C PRO A 36 -17.62 -24.46 14.71
N ASP A 37 -18.82 -23.96 14.95
CA ASP A 37 -20.00 -24.16 14.09
C ASP A 37 -19.69 -23.64 12.68
N ASP A 38 -19.66 -24.56 11.72
CA ASP A 38 -19.88 -24.29 10.31
C ASP A 38 -21.37 -24.02 10.12
N ASP A 39 -21.72 -22.80 9.74
CA ASP A 39 -22.76 -22.46 8.75
C ASP A 39 -23.02 -20.95 8.82
N ASP A 40 -22.49 -20.19 7.85
CA ASP A 40 -23.21 -19.05 7.27
C ASP A 40 -22.55 -18.59 5.97
N GLU A 41 -23.36 -18.70 4.91
CA GLU A 41 -23.10 -18.33 3.52
C GLU A 41 -22.67 -16.86 3.38
N PHE A 42 -21.50 -16.62 2.79
CA PHE A 42 -21.25 -15.36 2.10
C PHE A 42 -20.57 -15.63 0.76
N SER A 43 -21.31 -15.31 -0.30
CA SER A 43 -20.95 -15.42 -1.70
C SER A 43 -19.83 -14.46 -2.05
N ASP A 44 -18.60 -14.97 -2.17
CA ASP A 44 -17.57 -14.37 -3.01
C ASP A 44 -17.55 -15.16 -4.32
N ASP A 45 -18.01 -14.51 -5.41
CA ASP A 45 -17.88 -14.97 -6.79
C ASP A 45 -16.39 -15.02 -7.18
N ASP A 46 -15.70 -16.07 -6.75
CA ASP A 46 -14.48 -16.54 -7.37
C ASP A 46 -14.88 -17.49 -8.52
N GLU A 47 -15.09 -16.93 -9.72
CA GLU A 47 -15.10 -17.71 -10.96
C GLU A 47 -13.74 -18.43 -11.10
N LYS A 48 -13.69 -19.66 -10.61
CA LYS A 48 -12.65 -20.64 -10.95
C LYS A 48 -12.76 -20.94 -12.43
N ASN A 49 -12.04 -20.18 -13.25
CA ASN A 49 -11.74 -20.57 -14.62
C ASN A 49 -10.79 -21.78 -14.60
N ASN A 50 -11.38 -22.97 -14.52
CA ASN A 50 -10.73 -24.25 -14.78
C ASN A 50 -10.44 -24.35 -16.30
N VAL A 51 -9.31 -23.80 -16.72
CA VAL A 51 -8.81 -23.88 -18.11
C VAL A 51 -8.47 -25.33 -18.53
N PHE A 52 -8.54 -26.30 -17.61
CA PHE A 52 -8.09 -27.67 -17.85
C PHE A 52 -9.14 -28.62 -18.45
N GLU A 53 -10.45 -28.32 -18.40
CA GLU A 53 -11.48 -29.24 -18.92
C GLU A 53 -11.80 -29.05 -20.41
N ASN A 54 -11.39 -27.95 -21.04
CA ASN A 54 -11.81 -27.63 -22.42
C ASN A 54 -10.89 -28.16 -23.53
N LEU A 55 -9.79 -28.86 -23.20
CA LEU A 55 -8.89 -29.46 -24.19
C LEU A 55 -9.18 -30.95 -24.49
N GLN A 56 -9.89 -31.68 -23.62
CA GLN A 56 -10.19 -33.10 -23.84
C GLN A 56 -11.47 -33.36 -24.65
N SER A 57 -12.31 -32.34 -24.86
CA SER A 57 -13.60 -32.47 -25.54
C SER A 57 -13.53 -32.42 -27.08
N ILE A 58 -12.36 -32.12 -27.67
CA ILE A 58 -12.19 -31.98 -29.13
C ILE A 58 -11.68 -33.28 -29.79
N GLU A 59 -11.07 -34.22 -29.05
CA GLU A 59 -10.47 -35.43 -29.65
C GLU A 59 -11.39 -36.65 -29.79
N SER A 60 -12.65 -36.58 -29.34
CA SER A 60 -13.52 -37.76 -29.27
C SER A 60 -14.84 -37.63 -30.04
N LYS A 61 -14.81 -37.11 -31.27
CA LYS A 61 -15.94 -37.25 -32.22
C LYS A 61 -15.50 -37.55 -33.65
N LYS A 62 -15.17 -38.81 -33.93
CA LYS A 62 -15.37 -39.40 -35.26
C LYS A 62 -15.79 -40.88 -35.17
N ARG A 63 -16.90 -41.16 -35.85
CA ARG A 63 -17.42 -42.45 -36.39
C ARG A 63 -18.59 -43.09 -35.67
N LYS A 64 -19.78 -42.93 -36.27
CA LYS A 64 -20.71 -44.02 -36.65
C LYS A 64 -21.84 -43.49 -37.55
N HIS A 65 -21.86 -43.92 -38.81
CA HIS A 65 -23.05 -44.13 -39.68
C HIS A 65 -22.51 -44.75 -40.98
N LYS A 66 -22.60 -46.08 -41.18
CA LYS A 66 -23.69 -46.94 -41.68
C LYS A 66 -23.78 -46.94 -43.21
N MET A 67 -23.58 -48.14 -43.78
CA MET A 67 -23.70 -48.57 -45.18
C MET A 67 -25.01 -48.13 -45.84
N GLU A 68 -24.92 -47.80 -47.13
CA GLU A 68 -25.91 -48.18 -48.14
C GLU A 68 -25.22 -48.46 -49.48
N GLU A 69 -25.67 -49.54 -50.12
CA GLU A 69 -25.14 -50.17 -51.34
C GLU A 69 -25.38 -49.34 -52.60
N ARG A 70 -24.52 -49.49 -53.62
CA ARG A 70 -24.94 -49.81 -55.00
C ARG A 70 -23.75 -50.14 -55.92
N SER A 71 -23.74 -51.41 -56.32
CA SER A 71 -23.36 -52.01 -57.61
C SER A 71 -22.30 -51.34 -58.49
N ILE A 72 -21.23 -52.11 -58.69
CA ILE A 72 -20.30 -52.05 -59.82
C ILE A 72 -21.05 -52.48 -61.09
N GLU A 73 -21.05 -51.65 -62.13
CA GLU A 73 -21.14 -52.11 -63.51
C GLU A 73 -20.27 -51.21 -64.39
N ASN A 74 -19.26 -51.84 -65.00
CA ASN A 74 -18.92 -51.79 -66.43
C ASN A 74 -18.69 -50.43 -67.11
N ILE A 75 -17.72 -50.23 -68.00
CA ILE A 75 -16.56 -50.92 -68.56
C ILE A 75 -16.14 -49.92 -69.65
N LEU A 76 -14.83 -49.67 -69.81
CA LEU A 76 -14.18 -49.12 -71.01
C LEU A 76 -14.66 -47.74 -71.53
N ASP A 77 -13.78 -46.72 -71.51
CA ASP A 77 -13.11 -46.37 -72.78
C ASP A 77 -11.87 -45.48 -72.61
N GLU A 78 -10.92 -45.73 -73.53
CA GLU A 78 -9.82 -44.88 -74.02
C GLU A 78 -8.89 -44.18 -73.00
N SER A 79 -7.68 -44.68 -72.76
CA SER A 79 -6.52 -44.75 -73.67
C SER A 79 -5.93 -43.39 -74.09
N GLN A 80 -4.62 -43.28 -73.83
CA GLN A 80 -3.60 -42.44 -74.46
C GLN A 80 -3.01 -41.22 -73.71
N ARG A 81 -1.78 -41.48 -73.25
CA ARG A 81 -0.55 -40.70 -73.50
C ARG A 81 -0.39 -39.33 -72.83
N SER A 82 0.49 -39.25 -71.85
CA SER A 82 1.93 -39.02 -72.09
C SER A 82 2.68 -38.70 -70.80
N ARG A 83 3.82 -39.36 -70.60
CA ARG A 83 4.79 -39.03 -69.56
C ARG A 83 5.36 -37.63 -69.81
N LYS A 84 5.12 -36.69 -68.89
CA LYS A 84 6.02 -35.55 -68.66
C LYS A 84 6.52 -35.63 -67.22
N ARG A 85 7.82 -35.94 -67.08
CA ARG A 85 8.60 -35.75 -65.85
C ARG A 85 8.41 -34.32 -65.37
N LYS A 86 7.70 -34.10 -64.25
CA LYS A 86 7.80 -32.86 -63.49
C LYS A 86 8.90 -33.05 -62.45
N LYS A 87 9.88 -32.15 -62.55
CA LYS A 87 11.06 -32.01 -61.70
C LYS A 87 10.67 -32.09 -60.22
N GLU A 88 11.56 -32.70 -59.43
CA GLU A 88 11.60 -32.56 -57.98
C GLU A 88 11.52 -31.08 -57.64
N GLY A 89 10.32 -30.64 -57.25
CA GLY A 89 10.08 -29.29 -56.78
C GLY A 89 10.58 -29.25 -55.35
N HIS A 90 11.71 -28.56 -55.16
CA HIS A 90 12.17 -28.03 -53.89
C HIS A 90 10.96 -27.72 -53.01
N VAL A 91 10.81 -28.43 -51.88
CA VAL A 91 9.78 -28.13 -50.89
C VAL A 91 9.97 -26.67 -50.53
N SER A 92 9.12 -25.78 -51.06
CA SER A 92 9.11 -24.38 -50.67
C SER A 92 8.52 -24.37 -49.26
N ILE A 93 9.41 -24.52 -48.27
CA ILE A 93 9.07 -24.24 -46.89
C ILE A 93 8.72 -22.75 -46.89
N LEU A 94 7.42 -22.47 -46.92
CA LEU A 94 6.92 -21.12 -46.73
C LEU A 94 7.49 -20.61 -45.40
N PRO A 95 7.94 -19.35 -45.33
CA PRO A 95 8.37 -18.79 -44.07
C PRO A 95 7.25 -18.96 -43.03
N PRO A 96 7.57 -19.39 -41.80
CA PRO A 96 6.57 -19.71 -40.80
C PRO A 96 5.64 -18.51 -40.59
N THR A 97 4.35 -18.78 -40.59
CA THR A 97 3.34 -17.75 -40.34
C THR A 97 3.49 -17.18 -38.93
N ALA A 98 2.98 -15.96 -38.70
CA ALA A 98 3.10 -15.31 -37.40
C ALA A 98 2.50 -16.16 -36.26
N GLU A 99 1.44 -16.92 -36.54
CA GLU A 99 0.83 -17.86 -35.60
C GLU A 99 1.73 -19.08 -35.34
N GLU A 100 2.38 -19.64 -36.37
CA GLU A 100 3.34 -20.74 -36.22
C GLU A 100 4.60 -20.31 -35.46
N MET A 101 5.10 -19.10 -35.70
CA MET A 101 6.21 -18.52 -34.91
C MET A 101 5.81 -18.31 -33.45
N THR A 102 4.57 -17.89 -33.18
CA THR A 102 4.06 -17.72 -31.81
C THR A 102 3.97 -19.08 -31.11
N ARG A 103 3.41 -20.10 -31.78
CA ARG A 103 3.33 -21.47 -31.26
C ARG A 103 4.69 -22.10 -31.00
N LEU A 104 5.67 -21.87 -31.86
CA LEU A 104 7.05 -22.35 -31.67
C LEU A 104 7.68 -21.70 -30.44
N ARG A 105 7.51 -20.38 -30.26
CA ARG A 105 7.97 -19.66 -29.06
C ARG A 105 7.26 -20.13 -27.79
N GLU A 106 5.95 -20.35 -27.85
CA GLU A 106 5.18 -20.87 -26.72
C GLU A 106 5.61 -22.30 -26.36
N SER A 107 5.90 -23.14 -27.35
CA SER A 107 6.37 -24.52 -27.17
C SER A 107 7.80 -24.59 -26.61
N GLU A 108 8.68 -23.70 -27.05
CA GLU A 108 10.04 -23.56 -26.51
C GLU A 108 10.00 -23.04 -25.07
N ASN A 109 9.12 -22.07 -24.78
CA ASN A 109 8.98 -21.49 -23.45
C ASN A 109 8.11 -22.32 -22.51
N LEU A 110 7.40 -23.35 -22.97
CA LEU A 110 6.42 -24.11 -22.18
C LEU A 110 7.04 -24.72 -20.90
N PHE A 111 8.26 -25.25 -20.99
CA PHE A 111 8.97 -25.83 -19.84
C PHE A 111 9.48 -24.77 -18.85
N HIS A 112 10.08 -23.69 -19.33
CA HIS A 112 10.55 -22.59 -18.48
C HIS A 112 9.39 -21.79 -17.89
N SER A 113 8.30 -21.64 -18.63
CA SER A 113 7.10 -20.92 -18.23
C SER A 113 6.31 -21.67 -17.17
N ASN A 114 6.26 -23.01 -17.21
CA ASN A 114 5.51 -23.79 -16.21
C ASN A 114 6.18 -23.76 -14.84
N LEU A 115 7.50 -23.97 -14.76
CA LEU A 115 8.22 -23.88 -13.48
C LEU A 115 8.18 -22.45 -12.94
N PHE A 116 8.40 -21.45 -13.80
CA PHE A 116 8.37 -20.04 -13.40
C PHE A 116 6.98 -19.62 -12.92
N ARG A 117 5.92 -20.10 -13.57
CA ARG A 117 4.54 -19.87 -13.13
C ARG A 117 4.28 -20.45 -11.74
N LEU A 118 4.68 -21.69 -11.49
CA LEU A 118 4.55 -22.31 -10.16
C LEU A 118 5.31 -21.52 -9.08
N GLN A 119 6.53 -21.05 -9.40
CA GLN A 119 7.30 -20.20 -8.50
C GLN A 119 6.61 -18.87 -8.22
N ILE A 120 6.03 -18.23 -9.24
CA ILE A 120 5.27 -16.99 -9.09
C ILE A 120 4.05 -17.21 -8.20
N GLU A 121 3.25 -18.25 -8.48
CA GLU A 121 2.04 -18.56 -7.73
C GLU A 121 2.37 -18.82 -6.25
N GLU A 122 3.44 -19.55 -5.95
CA GLU A 122 3.88 -19.82 -4.58
C GLU A 122 4.39 -18.55 -3.87
N ILE A 123 5.23 -17.74 -4.54
CA ILE A 123 5.72 -16.47 -3.99
C ILE A 123 4.54 -15.54 -3.66
N ILE A 124 3.57 -15.39 -4.57
CA ILE A 124 2.40 -14.54 -4.36
C ILE A 124 1.59 -15.01 -3.16
N LYS A 125 1.42 -16.33 -3.00
CA LYS A 125 0.70 -16.92 -1.87
C LYS A 125 1.42 -16.68 -0.54
N GLU A 126 2.75 -16.77 -0.52
CA GLU A 126 3.56 -16.53 0.67
C GLU A 126 3.58 -15.06 1.10
N VAL A 127 3.70 -14.13 0.13
CA VAL A 127 3.86 -12.70 0.44
C VAL A 127 2.55 -11.97 0.69
N LYS A 128 1.38 -12.56 0.37
CA LYS A 128 0.08 -11.93 0.65
C LYS A 128 -0.23 -11.97 2.15
N PRO A 129 -0.75 -10.87 2.73
CA PRO A 129 -1.15 -10.85 4.14
C PRO A 129 -2.30 -11.82 4.41
N LYS A 130 -2.30 -12.41 5.61
CA LYS A 130 -3.26 -13.44 6.03
C LYS A 130 -4.70 -12.89 6.01
N GLN A 131 -5.66 -13.74 5.65
CA GLN A 131 -7.06 -13.33 5.53
C GLN A 131 -7.67 -12.88 6.87
N SER A 132 -7.28 -13.52 7.98
CA SER A 132 -7.71 -13.10 9.33
C SER A 132 -7.21 -11.69 9.69
N GLU A 133 -5.95 -11.38 9.38
CA GLU A 133 -5.35 -10.06 9.59
C GLU A 133 -6.07 -8.99 8.75
N ARG A 134 -6.38 -9.30 7.48
CA ARG A 134 -7.17 -8.42 6.58
C ARG A 134 -8.57 -8.12 7.13
N LYS A 135 -9.27 -9.12 7.70
CA LYS A 135 -10.59 -8.92 8.31
C LYS A 135 -10.50 -8.03 9.55
N SER A 136 -9.54 -8.30 10.44
CA SER A 136 -9.35 -7.51 11.65
C SER A 136 -8.96 -6.06 11.37
N ILE A 137 -8.05 -5.81 10.41
CA ILE A 137 -7.65 -4.44 10.06
C ILE A 137 -8.80 -3.67 9.40
N LYS A 138 -9.65 -4.32 8.59
CA LYS A 138 -10.85 -3.67 8.03
C LYS A 138 -11.79 -3.15 9.12
N GLN A 139 -12.11 -3.99 10.12
CA GLN A 139 -12.97 -3.59 11.23
C GLN A 139 -12.34 -2.46 12.07
N TRP A 140 -11.03 -2.51 12.28
CA TRP A 140 -10.31 -1.45 12.98
C TRP A 140 -10.34 -0.13 12.18
N LEU A 141 -10.09 -0.18 10.86
CA LEU A 141 -10.13 0.99 9.98
C LEU A 141 -11.52 1.64 9.97
N GLU A 142 -12.60 0.85 9.94
CA GLU A 142 -13.96 1.38 10.01
C GLU A 142 -14.22 2.16 11.31
N LYS A 143 -13.73 1.66 12.46
CA LYS A 143 -13.80 2.37 13.74
C LYS A 143 -12.93 3.63 13.74
N PHE A 144 -11.71 3.53 13.21
CA PHE A 144 -10.75 4.61 13.14
C PHE A 144 -11.21 5.77 12.26
N VAL A 145 -11.75 5.46 11.07
CA VAL A 145 -12.36 6.46 10.15
C VAL A 145 -13.54 7.15 10.83
N LYS A 146 -14.42 6.39 11.51
CA LYS A 146 -15.53 6.97 12.28
C LYS A 146 -15.05 7.88 13.41
N PHE A 147 -13.97 7.51 14.10
CA PHE A 147 -13.37 8.35 15.13
C PHE A 147 -12.89 9.68 14.55
N LEU A 148 -12.06 9.64 13.49
CA LEU A 148 -11.48 10.84 12.88
C LEU A 148 -12.54 11.79 12.30
N MET A 149 -13.65 11.28 11.76
CA MET A 149 -14.75 12.10 11.24
C MET A 149 -15.59 12.76 12.34
N ASN A 150 -15.56 12.23 13.57
CA ASN A 150 -16.35 12.73 14.69
C ASN A 150 -15.53 13.57 15.69
N VAL A 151 -14.33 13.98 15.30
CA VAL A 151 -13.45 14.84 16.10
C VAL A 151 -14.07 16.22 16.32
N ASP A 152 -13.82 16.80 17.49
CA ASP A 152 -14.25 18.16 17.85
C ASP A 152 -13.43 19.25 17.14
N GLU A 153 -14.10 20.36 16.80
CA GLU A 153 -13.45 21.52 16.21
C GLU A 153 -12.73 22.35 17.29
N SER A 154 -11.64 23.00 16.90
CA SER A 154 -10.90 23.89 17.79
C SER A 154 -10.53 25.16 17.05
N THR A 155 -10.79 26.30 17.69
CA THR A 155 -10.47 27.62 17.16
C THR A 155 -9.15 28.09 17.76
N LEU A 156 -8.37 28.84 16.98
CA LEU A 156 -7.14 29.50 17.41
C LEU A 156 -6.07 28.54 17.96
N LEU A 157 -5.75 27.48 17.21
CA LEU A 157 -4.57 26.67 17.51
C LEU A 157 -3.30 27.48 17.26
N THR A 158 -2.49 27.58 18.30
CA THR A 158 -1.14 28.15 18.25
C THR A 158 -0.10 27.04 18.38
N VAL A 159 1.12 27.29 17.91
CA VAL A 159 2.24 26.35 18.06
C VAL A 159 2.48 26.00 19.52
N GLU A 160 2.36 27.01 20.40
CA GLU A 160 2.49 26.88 21.85
C GLU A 160 1.48 25.87 22.44
N SER A 161 0.25 25.83 21.91
CA SER A 161 -0.77 24.89 22.37
C SER A 161 -0.52 23.42 21.99
N LEU A 162 0.47 23.18 21.12
CA LEU A 162 0.85 21.88 20.55
C LEU A 162 2.32 21.53 20.88
N GLU A 163 2.94 22.21 21.83
CA GLU A 163 4.37 22.05 22.16
C GLU A 163 4.70 20.60 22.58
N ASP A 164 3.83 19.97 23.37
CA ASP A 164 3.96 18.57 23.82
C ASP A 164 3.95 17.55 22.66
N TYR A 165 3.33 17.92 21.53
CA TYR A 165 3.13 17.04 20.37
C TYR A 165 4.01 17.42 19.17
N GLN A 166 4.91 18.40 19.35
CA GLN A 166 5.92 18.88 18.39
C GLN A 166 5.45 18.94 16.93
N VAL A 167 5.12 20.14 16.45
CA VAL A 167 4.73 20.34 15.04
C VAL A 167 5.86 19.85 14.13
N PRO A 168 5.64 18.80 13.31
CA PRO A 168 6.70 18.20 12.51
C PRO A 168 6.95 19.04 11.25
N PHE A 169 7.60 20.19 11.42
CA PHE A 169 7.94 21.09 10.34
C PHE A 169 9.22 21.86 10.65
N CYS A 170 9.95 22.28 9.61
CA CYS A 170 11.11 23.14 9.81
C CYS A 170 10.70 24.51 10.39
N GLU A 171 11.48 25.05 11.32
CA GLU A 171 11.13 26.32 11.97
C GLU A 171 10.87 27.42 10.93
N LEU A 172 9.65 27.98 10.95
CA LEU A 172 9.33 29.17 10.17
C LEU A 172 10.11 30.37 10.73
N PRO A 173 10.39 31.40 9.91
CA PRO A 173 10.99 32.63 10.41
C PRO A 173 10.23 33.18 11.62
N LYS A 174 10.93 33.39 12.75
CA LYS A 174 10.39 33.68 14.11
C LYS A 174 9.38 34.85 14.22
N LYS A 175 9.24 35.65 13.17
CA LYS A 175 8.35 36.82 13.11
C LYS A 175 6.90 36.46 12.76
N LEU A 176 6.60 35.21 12.40
CA LEU A 176 5.29 34.83 11.92
C LEU A 176 4.45 34.15 13.01
N LYS A 177 3.48 34.89 13.56
CA LYS A 177 2.38 34.31 14.33
C LYS A 177 1.31 33.83 13.34
N ILE A 178 1.11 32.52 13.25
CA ILE A 178 0.05 31.94 12.43
C ILE A 178 -1.04 31.47 13.37
N ASP A 179 -2.19 32.12 13.30
CA ASP A 179 -3.42 31.61 13.90
C ASP A 179 -4.04 30.59 12.93
N PHE A 180 -4.37 29.40 13.43
CA PHE A 180 -4.91 28.31 12.64
C PHE A 180 -6.16 27.73 13.31
N ASP A 181 -7.27 27.70 12.58
CA ASP A 181 -8.49 27.05 13.04
C ASP A 181 -8.52 25.60 12.56
N PHE A 182 -8.65 24.67 13.50
CA PHE A 182 -8.87 23.26 13.20
C PHE A 182 -10.36 23.00 12.98
N LEU A 183 -10.66 22.59 11.76
CA LEU A 183 -11.97 22.11 11.37
C LEU A 183 -11.94 20.60 11.18
N LYS A 184 -13.11 19.96 11.31
CA LYS A 184 -13.26 18.52 11.10
C LYS A 184 -12.79 18.13 9.70
N PRO A 185 -12.21 16.93 9.52
CA PRO A 185 -11.86 16.45 8.19
C PRO A 185 -13.04 16.48 7.24
N ALA A 186 -12.82 16.91 5.99
CA ALA A 186 -13.84 16.86 4.95
C ALA A 186 -14.11 15.40 4.50
N SER A 187 -13.06 14.58 4.46
CA SER A 187 -13.13 13.14 4.24
C SER A 187 -11.96 12.44 4.91
N VAL A 188 -12.12 11.14 5.17
CA VAL A 188 -11.04 10.26 5.60
C VAL A 188 -11.11 9.00 4.73
N ASP A 189 -10.08 8.81 3.91
CA ASP A 189 -10.06 7.80 2.86
C ASP A 189 -8.89 6.83 3.06
N VAL A 190 -9.19 5.54 3.11
CA VAL A 190 -8.14 4.50 3.07
C VAL A 190 -7.73 4.33 1.61
N GLN A 191 -6.46 4.54 1.31
CA GLN A 191 -5.93 4.44 -0.05
C GLN A 191 -4.65 3.59 -0.06
N GLY A 192 -3.88 3.69 -1.13
CA GLY A 192 -2.63 2.96 -1.26
C GLY A 192 -2.81 1.47 -1.59
N SER A 193 -1.75 0.72 -1.33
CA SER A 193 -1.67 -0.68 -1.74
C SER A 193 -2.68 -1.59 -1.04
N TYR A 194 -3.17 -1.18 0.14
CA TYR A 194 -4.17 -1.93 0.90
C TYR A 194 -5.49 -1.98 0.13
N LYS A 195 -6.01 -0.81 -0.29
CA LYS A 195 -7.21 -0.71 -1.13
C LYS A 195 -7.05 -1.43 -2.47
N ALA A 196 -5.86 -1.35 -3.07
CA ALA A 196 -5.54 -2.05 -4.31
C ALA A 196 -5.39 -3.59 -4.16
N GLY A 197 -5.36 -4.12 -2.94
CA GLY A 197 -5.13 -5.55 -2.68
C GLY A 197 -3.71 -6.04 -2.95
N CYS A 198 -2.74 -5.12 -3.08
CA CYS A 198 -1.35 -5.39 -3.48
C CYS A 198 -0.35 -5.25 -2.30
N CYS A 199 -0.81 -5.42 -1.06
CA CYS A 199 0.04 -5.36 0.13
C CYS A 199 0.88 -6.63 0.34
N LEU A 200 2.04 -6.45 0.98
CA LEU A 200 2.93 -7.53 1.42
C LEU A 200 2.70 -7.84 2.92
N GLY A 201 2.63 -9.10 3.32
CA GLY A 201 2.73 -9.59 4.70
C GLY A 201 4.12 -10.21 4.89
N PRO A 202 4.97 -9.68 5.78
CA PRO A 202 4.78 -9.79 7.24
C PRO A 202 4.68 -8.45 8.00
N SER A 203 4.80 -7.32 7.29
CA SER A 203 4.58 -5.97 7.81
C SER A 203 3.60 -5.28 6.87
N LEU A 204 2.32 -5.42 7.21
CA LEU A 204 1.24 -4.77 6.50
C LEU A 204 1.30 -3.27 6.79
N VAL A 205 1.30 -2.49 5.72
CA VAL A 205 1.25 -1.03 5.81
C VAL A 205 -0.03 -0.55 5.14
N VAL A 206 -0.75 0.34 5.82
CA VAL A 206 -1.98 0.96 5.34
C VAL A 206 -1.82 2.46 5.32
N ASP A 207 -2.20 3.10 4.22
CA ASP A 207 -2.21 4.56 4.09
C ASP A 207 -3.64 5.08 4.29
N VAL A 208 -3.80 5.95 5.28
CA VAL A 208 -5.05 6.66 5.57
C VAL A 208 -4.84 8.14 5.28
N PHE A 209 -5.68 8.71 4.42
CA PHE A 209 -5.61 10.10 4.01
C PHE A 209 -6.75 10.89 4.65
N VAL A 210 -6.39 11.93 5.39
CA VAL A 210 -7.31 12.88 6.03
C VAL A 210 -7.34 14.15 5.18
N THR A 211 -8.52 14.48 4.67
CA THR A 211 -8.72 15.67 3.83
C THR A 211 -9.02 16.88 4.71
N MET A 212 -8.05 17.78 4.81
CA MET A 212 -8.20 19.08 5.48
C MET A 212 -9.11 19.99 4.65
N PRO A 213 -10.19 20.56 5.24
CA PRO A 213 -11.14 21.40 4.52
C PRO A 213 -10.50 22.64 3.89
N ARG A 214 -11.04 23.10 2.76
CA ARG A 214 -10.57 24.32 2.07
C ARG A 214 -10.55 25.55 2.98
N GLN A 215 -11.46 25.64 3.95
CA GLN A 215 -11.61 26.77 4.85
C GLN A 215 -10.39 26.99 5.76
N CYS A 216 -9.63 25.92 6.06
CA CYS A 216 -8.38 26.01 6.82
C CYS A 216 -7.24 26.68 6.01
N LEU A 217 -7.39 26.80 4.68
CA LEU A 217 -6.38 27.30 3.77
C LEU A 217 -6.79 28.60 3.07
N SER A 218 -5.85 29.54 3.05
CA SER A 218 -5.90 30.72 2.20
C SER A 218 -5.18 30.45 0.89
N LYS A 219 -5.57 31.17 -0.18
CA LYS A 219 -4.90 31.13 -1.49
C LYS A 219 -3.42 31.51 -1.40
N THR A 220 -3.03 32.30 -0.41
CA THR A 220 -1.64 32.73 -0.16
C THR A 220 -0.78 31.63 0.48
N ASP A 221 -1.39 30.61 1.08
CA ASP A 221 -0.67 29.58 1.84
C ASP A 221 0.18 28.68 0.95
N ARG A 222 -0.03 28.73 -0.37
CA ARG A 222 0.86 28.08 -1.34
C ARG A 222 2.29 28.63 -1.35
N PHE A 223 2.55 29.76 -0.70
CA PHE A 223 3.85 30.41 -0.70
C PHE A 223 4.66 30.04 0.54
N ASN A 224 5.98 29.98 0.37
CA ASN A 224 6.96 29.96 1.46
C ASN A 224 6.66 28.93 2.56
N GLY A 225 6.22 27.73 2.18
CA GLY A 225 6.02 26.62 3.13
C GLY A 225 4.78 26.73 4.03
N LEU A 226 3.98 27.79 3.93
CA LEU A 226 2.82 28.01 4.83
C LEU A 226 1.81 26.87 4.79
N TYR A 227 1.51 26.34 3.61
CA TYR A 227 0.63 25.19 3.45
C TYR A 227 1.18 23.95 4.18
N HIS A 228 2.47 23.65 4.05
CA HIS A 228 3.08 22.50 4.72
C HIS A 228 3.09 22.68 6.23
N PHE A 229 3.34 23.90 6.71
CA PHE A 229 3.26 24.22 8.12
C PHE A 229 1.84 24.06 8.67
N LYS A 230 0.82 24.61 8.00
CA LYS A 230 -0.59 24.43 8.41
C LYS A 230 -1.02 22.97 8.38
N ARG A 231 -0.54 22.20 7.39
CA ARG A 231 -0.73 20.75 7.35
C ARG A 231 -0.08 20.05 8.55
N ALA A 232 1.16 20.42 8.89
CA ALA A 232 1.86 19.86 10.05
C ALA A 232 1.16 20.22 11.37
N MET A 233 0.64 21.45 11.50
CA MET A 233 -0.20 21.88 12.62
C MET A 233 -1.47 21.02 12.73
N TYR A 234 -2.14 20.78 11.60
CA TYR A 234 -3.32 19.91 11.55
C TYR A 234 -2.98 18.48 11.98
N LEU A 235 -1.85 17.93 11.49
CA LEU A 235 -1.37 16.61 11.88
C LEU A 235 -1.01 16.54 13.37
N ALA A 236 -0.37 17.56 13.93
CA ALA A 236 -0.01 17.62 15.34
C ALA A 236 -1.25 17.69 16.24
N TYR A 237 -2.29 18.43 15.83
CA TYR A 237 -3.56 18.42 16.55
C TYR A 237 -4.27 17.06 16.49
N LEU A 238 -4.25 16.38 15.33
CA LEU A 238 -4.74 15.00 15.24
C LEU A 238 -3.94 14.07 16.16
N THR A 239 -2.62 14.24 16.24
CA THR A 239 -1.74 13.46 17.13
C THR A 239 -2.16 13.64 18.59
N LYS A 240 -2.43 14.88 19.03
CA LYS A 240 -2.96 15.19 20.36
C LYS A 240 -4.28 14.48 20.67
N LEU A 241 -5.18 14.38 19.70
CA LEU A 241 -6.47 13.70 19.88
C LEU A 241 -6.36 12.17 19.86
N LEU A 242 -5.32 11.66 19.22
CA LEU A 242 -5.03 10.23 19.13
C LEU A 242 -4.27 9.71 20.34
N ASP A 243 -3.56 10.59 21.04
CA ASP A 243 -2.82 10.24 22.24
C ASP A 243 -3.75 9.73 23.34
N GLY A 244 -3.43 8.55 23.89
CA GLY A 244 -4.26 7.85 24.87
C GLY A 244 -5.54 7.20 24.31
N ASN A 245 -5.74 7.16 22.99
CA ASN A 245 -6.91 6.53 22.39
C ASN A 245 -6.84 4.99 22.48
N GLU A 246 -7.94 4.34 22.87
CA GLU A 246 -8.04 2.89 23.05
C GLU A 246 -7.86 2.07 21.75
N LEU A 247 -8.03 2.70 20.58
CA LEU A 247 -7.82 2.03 19.30
C LEU A 247 -6.33 1.77 19.01
N LEU A 248 -5.43 2.48 19.70
CA LEU A 248 -4.01 2.51 19.40
C LEU A 248 -3.20 1.71 20.41
N ASP A 249 -2.04 1.22 19.97
CA ASP A 249 -1.05 0.60 20.84
C ASP A 249 -0.21 1.67 21.54
N ASN A 250 -0.69 2.19 22.67
CA ASN A 250 -0.03 3.25 23.44
C ASN A 250 1.40 2.87 23.88
N ASP A 251 1.72 1.57 23.98
CA ASP A 251 3.06 1.07 24.31
C ASP A 251 4.11 1.44 23.25
N LYS A 252 3.71 1.53 21.97
CA LYS A 252 4.60 1.87 20.85
C LYS A 252 4.66 3.37 20.58
N GLY A 253 3.74 4.14 21.15
CA GLY A 253 3.65 5.57 20.94
C GLY A 253 3.24 5.97 19.52
N LEU A 254 3.30 7.29 19.30
CA LEU A 254 2.96 7.98 18.06
C LEU A 254 4.26 8.55 17.47
N GLU A 255 4.62 8.14 16.25
CA GLU A 255 5.90 8.51 15.63
C GLU A 255 5.69 9.34 14.35
N TYR A 256 6.36 10.49 14.25
CA TYR A 256 6.42 11.22 12.99
C TYR A 256 7.48 10.65 12.06
N CYS A 257 7.12 10.50 10.79
CA CYS A 257 8.00 10.08 9.71
C CYS A 257 7.91 11.08 8.55
N ASN A 258 8.87 11.04 7.64
CA ASN A 258 8.85 11.86 6.42
C ASN A 258 8.59 10.97 5.20
N LYS A 259 7.55 11.30 4.42
CA LYS A 259 7.20 10.54 3.22
C LYS A 259 8.35 10.65 2.20
N PHE A 260 8.93 9.51 1.83
CA PHE A 260 10.10 9.40 0.95
C PHE A 260 11.31 10.27 1.38
N GLY A 261 11.44 10.54 2.68
CA GLY A 261 12.51 11.39 3.22
C GLY A 261 12.31 12.89 2.93
N ASP A 262 11.16 13.32 2.41
CA ASP A 262 10.86 14.73 2.19
C ASP A 262 10.46 15.40 3.53
N PRO A 263 11.28 16.33 4.07
CA PRO A 263 11.03 16.98 5.35
C PRO A 263 9.79 17.89 5.33
N LEU A 264 9.28 18.25 4.14
CA LEU A 264 8.03 18.98 4.04
C LEU A 264 6.83 18.07 4.25
N LYS A 265 6.97 16.75 4.04
CA LYS A 265 5.87 15.78 3.98
C LYS A 265 5.87 14.84 5.18
N SER A 266 5.69 15.43 6.34
CA SER A 266 5.53 14.69 7.58
C SER A 266 4.21 13.91 7.60
N VAL A 267 4.31 12.67 8.08
CA VAL A 267 3.23 11.70 8.21
C VAL A 267 3.30 11.11 9.62
N LEU A 268 2.17 10.68 10.16
CA LEU A 268 2.13 10.04 11.47
C LEU A 268 2.03 8.53 11.30
N LEU A 269 2.99 7.79 11.86
CA LEU A 269 2.95 6.33 11.96
C LEU A 269 2.23 5.94 13.24
N ILE A 270 1.23 5.08 13.08
CA ILE A 270 0.39 4.59 14.17
C ILE A 270 0.37 3.06 14.13
N HIS A 271 0.32 2.45 15.32
CA HIS A 271 0.13 1.02 15.48
C HIS A 271 -1.24 0.71 16.10
N PRO A 272 -2.08 -0.12 15.44
CA PRO A 272 -3.32 -0.59 16.01
C PRO A 272 -3.11 -1.47 17.25
N MET A 273 -4.04 -1.41 18.21
CA MET A 273 -3.99 -2.24 19.42
C MET A 273 -4.16 -3.75 19.12
N GLY A 274 -3.60 -4.60 20.00
CA GLY A 274 -3.90 -6.03 20.05
C GLY A 274 -3.15 -6.89 19.04
N ARG A 275 -3.85 -7.79 18.32
CA ARG A 275 -3.23 -8.72 17.37
C ARG A 275 -2.66 -8.04 16.11
N LEU A 276 -2.99 -6.76 15.92
CA LEU A 276 -2.59 -5.93 14.77
C LEU A 276 -1.33 -5.08 15.05
N ARG A 277 -0.62 -5.29 16.16
CA ARG A 277 0.61 -4.56 16.53
C ARG A 277 1.71 -4.57 15.47
N ARG A 278 1.70 -5.52 14.53
CA ARG A 278 2.67 -5.60 13.41
C ARG A 278 2.28 -4.77 12.20
N VAL A 279 1.04 -4.28 12.16
CA VAL A 279 0.51 -3.41 11.11
C VAL A 279 0.95 -1.98 11.41
N GLY A 280 1.49 -1.31 10.41
CA GLY A 280 1.75 0.13 10.43
C GLY A 280 0.63 0.86 9.68
N VAL A 281 0.09 1.92 10.28
CA VAL A 281 -0.89 2.79 9.64
C VAL A 281 -0.27 4.17 9.50
N PHE A 282 -0.04 4.61 8.27
CA PHE A 282 0.42 5.97 7.99
C PHE A 282 -0.77 6.88 7.81
N LEU A 283 -0.85 7.90 8.66
CA LEU A 283 -1.83 8.97 8.57
C LEU A 283 -1.21 10.14 7.81
N HIS A 284 -1.79 10.41 6.63
CA HIS A 284 -1.43 11.51 5.75
C HIS A 284 -2.49 12.60 5.86
N VAL A 285 -2.09 13.87 5.90
CA VAL A 285 -3.03 14.99 5.79
C VAL A 285 -2.87 15.61 4.41
N ILE A 286 -3.97 15.76 3.68
CA ILE A 286 -3.99 16.34 2.33
C ILE A 286 -4.98 17.50 2.28
N PRO A 287 -4.81 18.49 1.38
CA PRO A 287 -5.79 19.55 1.21
C PRO A 287 -6.97 19.01 0.43
N GLU A 288 -8.17 19.51 0.72
CA GLU A 288 -9.33 19.29 -0.15
C GLU A 288 -9.02 19.77 -1.57
N GLU A 289 -9.44 18.98 -2.57
CA GLU A 289 -9.21 19.28 -3.98
C GLU A 289 -9.65 20.71 -4.29
N GLY A 290 -8.96 21.45 -5.15
CA GLY A 290 -9.35 22.84 -5.49
C GLY A 290 -9.00 23.91 -4.44
N SER A 291 -8.36 23.56 -3.31
CA SER A 291 -7.76 24.55 -2.37
C SER A 291 -6.82 25.53 -3.08
N PHE A 292 -6.06 25.04 -4.06
CA PHE A 292 -5.20 25.84 -4.93
C PHE A 292 -5.49 25.58 -6.41
N LYS A 293 -5.22 26.59 -7.24
CA LYS A 293 -5.28 26.42 -8.70
C LYS A 293 -4.01 25.71 -9.18
N LEU A 294 -4.15 24.59 -9.90
CA LEU A 294 -3.02 23.78 -10.38
C LEU A 294 -2.05 24.58 -11.26
N ILE A 295 -2.56 25.53 -12.07
CA ILE A 295 -1.73 26.40 -12.92
C ILE A 295 -0.73 27.26 -12.13
N ASN A 296 -1.02 27.56 -10.85
CA ASN A 296 -0.12 28.33 -9.99
C ASN A 296 1.02 27.48 -9.43
N LEU A 297 0.93 26.16 -9.56
CA LEU A 297 1.92 25.20 -9.10
C LEU A 297 2.66 24.55 -10.29
N SER A 298 2.67 25.19 -11.47
CA SER A 298 3.45 24.65 -12.60
C SER A 298 4.96 24.62 -12.25
N PRO A 299 5.75 23.70 -12.82
CA PRO A 299 7.19 23.63 -12.59
C PRO A 299 7.95 24.94 -12.85
N ASP A 300 7.43 25.80 -13.73
CA ASP A 300 8.05 27.08 -14.13
C ASP A 300 7.72 28.23 -13.17
N LYS A 301 6.87 28.02 -12.17
CA LYS A 301 6.49 29.04 -11.19
C LYS A 301 7.42 29.00 -9.98
N ASN A 302 7.73 30.18 -9.47
CA ASN A 302 8.31 30.34 -8.13
C ASN A 302 7.17 30.51 -7.11
N ASN A 303 7.16 29.68 -6.07
CA ASN A 303 6.33 29.87 -4.88
C ASN A 303 7.14 29.92 -3.57
N VAL A 304 8.48 30.00 -3.65
CA VAL A 304 9.37 30.14 -2.50
C VAL A 304 10.33 31.30 -2.75
N LYS A 305 10.16 32.36 -1.97
CA LYS A 305 10.98 33.56 -2.05
C LYS A 305 12.17 33.45 -1.12
N THR A 306 13.38 33.57 -1.65
CA THR A 306 14.62 33.50 -0.85
C THR A 306 14.65 34.55 0.25
N SER A 307 14.18 35.77 -0.05
CA SER A 307 14.12 36.88 0.92
C SER A 307 13.19 36.62 2.11
N TRP A 308 12.30 35.63 2.01
CA TRP A 308 11.43 35.22 3.12
C TRP A 308 12.18 34.36 4.13
N TRP A 309 13.15 33.57 3.69
CA TRP A 309 13.86 32.59 4.51
C TRP A 309 15.25 33.06 4.95
N ILE A 310 15.91 33.89 4.15
CA ILE A 310 17.27 34.35 4.40
C ILE A 310 17.26 35.87 4.55
N GLU A 311 17.48 36.36 5.77
CA GLU A 311 17.64 37.80 6.03
C GLU A 311 18.94 38.33 5.40
N ASN A 312 18.93 39.57 4.88
CA ASN A 312 20.09 40.26 4.29
C ASN A 312 20.71 39.64 3.03
N THR A 313 19.92 38.93 2.21
CA THR A 313 20.37 38.52 0.87
C THR A 313 20.14 39.65 -0.15
N GLU A 314 21.12 39.88 -1.03
CA GLU A 314 20.94 40.73 -2.21
C GLU A 314 19.77 40.20 -3.07
N PRO A 315 19.06 41.06 -3.83
CA PRO A 315 17.97 40.63 -4.70
C PRO A 315 18.48 39.66 -5.77
N ALA A 316 18.42 38.37 -5.46
CA ALA A 316 18.72 37.30 -6.38
C ALA A 316 17.59 37.16 -7.40
N VAL A 317 17.94 36.73 -8.62
CA VAL A 317 16.95 36.35 -9.62
C VAL A 317 16.14 35.16 -9.07
N GLU A 318 14.84 35.36 -8.82
CA GLU A 318 13.96 34.29 -8.36
C GLU A 318 13.86 33.21 -9.44
N THR A 319 14.29 31.98 -9.11
CA THR A 319 14.21 30.82 -10.01
C THR A 319 12.92 30.03 -9.76
N PRO A 320 12.41 29.27 -10.74
CA PRO A 320 11.30 28.35 -10.52
C PRO A 320 11.55 27.35 -9.38
N THR A 321 10.49 26.90 -8.71
CA THR A 321 10.56 26.02 -7.53
C THR A 321 9.81 24.70 -7.77
N PRO A 322 10.24 23.86 -8.74
CA PRO A 322 9.45 22.71 -9.19
C PRO A 322 9.22 21.64 -8.12
N HIS A 323 10.23 21.33 -7.28
CA HIS A 323 10.08 20.33 -6.21
C HIS A 323 9.08 20.77 -5.14
N TYR A 324 9.15 22.04 -4.72
CA TYR A 324 8.18 22.63 -3.80
C TYR A 324 6.77 22.66 -4.40
N ASN A 325 6.64 23.03 -5.68
CA ASN A 325 5.34 23.05 -6.32
C ASN A 325 4.76 21.63 -6.42
N ASN A 326 5.61 20.64 -6.73
CA ASN A 326 5.24 19.24 -6.81
C ASN A 326 4.80 18.66 -5.45
N SER A 327 5.43 19.05 -4.34
CA SER A 327 5.05 18.54 -3.02
C SER A 327 3.60 18.92 -2.65
N ILE A 328 3.15 20.12 -3.03
CA ILE A 328 1.75 20.57 -2.89
C ILE A 328 0.85 19.89 -3.92
N LEU A 329 1.28 19.84 -5.19
CA LEU A 329 0.50 19.24 -6.28
C LEU A 329 0.17 17.79 -6.01
N GLU A 330 1.16 17.00 -5.59
CA GLU A 330 1.00 15.59 -5.29
C GLU A 330 -0.16 15.38 -4.32
N ASP A 331 -0.21 16.17 -3.23
CA ASP A 331 -1.25 16.07 -2.20
C ASP A 331 -2.63 16.49 -2.73
N MET A 332 -2.68 17.51 -3.59
CA MET A 332 -3.92 18.00 -4.22
C MET A 332 -4.56 17.01 -5.20
N VAL A 333 -3.78 16.09 -5.78
CA VAL A 333 -4.25 15.14 -6.82
C VAL A 333 -4.28 13.69 -6.36
N VAL A 334 -3.98 13.41 -5.09
CA VAL A 334 -3.98 12.04 -4.52
C VAL A 334 -5.28 11.31 -4.83
N SER A 335 -6.44 11.91 -4.51
CA SER A 335 -7.74 11.26 -4.70
C SER A 335 -8.05 10.95 -6.16
N LYS A 336 -7.68 11.84 -7.10
CA LYS A 336 -7.84 11.59 -8.54
C LYS A 336 -6.94 10.47 -9.04
N ASN A 337 -5.69 10.45 -8.59
CA ASN A 337 -4.75 9.39 -8.92
C ASN A 337 -5.22 8.04 -8.36
N GLU A 338 -5.84 8.03 -7.19
CA GLU A 338 -6.43 6.82 -6.60
C GLU A 338 -7.61 6.30 -7.41
N THR A 339 -8.50 7.17 -7.88
CA THR A 339 -9.61 6.79 -8.75
C THR A 339 -9.10 6.15 -10.04
N LEU A 340 -8.18 6.82 -10.74
CA LEU A 340 -7.57 6.28 -11.95
C LEU A 340 -6.88 4.93 -11.69
N ARG A 341 -6.14 4.82 -10.58
CA ARG A 341 -5.48 3.57 -10.20
C ARG A 341 -6.50 2.47 -9.93
N SER A 342 -7.58 2.78 -9.25
CA SER A 342 -8.65 1.81 -8.96
C SER A 342 -9.28 1.32 -10.26
N GLU A 343 -9.62 2.21 -11.19
CA GLU A 343 -10.19 1.87 -12.51
C GLU A 343 -9.27 0.96 -13.32
N ILE A 344 -7.95 1.19 -13.30
CA ILE A 344 -6.97 0.37 -14.04
C ILE A 344 -6.79 -1.02 -13.40
N LEU A 345 -6.82 -1.09 -12.07
CA LEU A 345 -6.59 -2.33 -11.33
C LEU A 345 -7.85 -3.18 -11.17
N GLU A 346 -9.03 -2.59 -11.28
CA GLU A 346 -10.30 -3.30 -11.20
C GLU A 346 -10.38 -4.38 -12.29
N GLY A 347 -10.74 -5.60 -11.89
CA GLY A 347 -10.79 -6.76 -12.78
C GLY A 347 -9.43 -7.30 -13.29
N ASN A 348 -8.30 -6.62 -13.05
CA ASN A 348 -7.00 -7.01 -13.59
C ASN A 348 -6.09 -7.69 -12.54
N GLN A 349 -6.35 -8.98 -12.27
CA GLN A 349 -5.61 -9.73 -11.25
C GLN A 349 -4.13 -9.94 -11.60
N ASN A 350 -3.82 -10.21 -12.88
CA ASN A 350 -2.43 -10.37 -13.34
C ASN A 350 -1.59 -9.11 -13.11
N LEU A 351 -2.18 -7.92 -13.30
CA LEU A 351 -1.50 -6.66 -13.03
C LEU A 351 -1.24 -6.45 -11.52
N LYS A 352 -2.22 -6.78 -10.66
CA LYS A 352 -2.04 -6.74 -9.20
C LYS A 352 -0.93 -7.67 -8.71
N ASP A 353 -0.87 -8.87 -9.28
CA ASP A 353 0.14 -9.87 -8.97
C ASP A 353 1.53 -9.42 -9.48
N ALA A 354 1.61 -8.83 -10.67
CA ALA A 354 2.85 -8.21 -11.18
C ALA A 354 3.33 -7.05 -10.29
N ILE A 355 2.42 -6.19 -9.80
CA ILE A 355 2.75 -5.13 -8.84
C ILE A 355 3.28 -5.73 -7.53
N THR A 356 2.64 -6.78 -7.02
CA THR A 356 3.10 -7.52 -5.83
C THR A 356 4.54 -8.00 -5.99
N LEU A 357 4.86 -8.65 -7.12
CA LEU A 357 6.21 -9.11 -7.44
C LEU A 357 7.21 -7.96 -7.55
N LEU A 358 6.82 -6.85 -8.18
CA LEU A 358 7.67 -5.65 -8.27
C LEU A 358 7.99 -5.08 -6.89
N ARG A 359 7.03 -5.08 -5.96
CA ARG A 359 7.27 -4.64 -4.58
C ARG A 359 8.22 -5.57 -3.83
N VAL A 360 8.12 -6.89 -4.02
CA VAL A 360 9.10 -7.85 -3.50
C VAL A 360 10.50 -7.54 -4.04
N TRP A 361 10.61 -7.28 -5.34
CA TRP A 361 11.87 -6.91 -5.99
C TRP A 361 12.47 -5.60 -5.44
N LEU A 362 11.63 -4.57 -5.22
CA LEU A 362 12.02 -3.30 -4.61
C LEU A 362 12.54 -3.51 -3.18
N ARG A 363 11.83 -4.34 -2.40
CA ARG A 363 12.20 -4.66 -1.02
C ARG A 363 13.52 -5.41 -0.90
N GLN A 364 13.75 -6.39 -1.76
CA GLN A 364 15.03 -7.11 -1.81
C GLN A 364 16.20 -6.19 -2.15
N ARG A 365 15.94 -5.13 -2.93
CA ARG A 365 16.93 -4.09 -3.29
C ARG A 365 16.98 -2.91 -2.33
N GLN A 366 16.16 -2.92 -1.28
CA GLN A 366 16.09 -1.85 -0.27
C GLN A 366 15.69 -0.49 -0.87
N LEU A 367 14.89 -0.51 -1.94
CA LEU A 367 14.37 0.69 -2.62
C LEU A 367 12.98 1.11 -2.10
N ASP A 368 12.38 0.31 -1.23
CA ASP A 368 11.07 0.57 -0.61
C ASP A 368 11.19 1.11 0.83
N LYS A 369 12.39 1.11 1.41
CA LYS A 369 12.62 1.59 2.77
C LYS A 369 12.68 3.12 2.74
N VAL A 370 11.61 3.71 3.26
CA VAL A 370 11.54 5.12 3.62
C VAL A 370 11.85 5.20 5.12
N VAL A 371 13.12 5.39 5.45
CA VAL A 371 13.55 5.98 6.73
C VAL A 371 14.49 7.11 6.38
#